data_AF-A0A7S2GDU1-F1
#
_entry.id   AF-A0A7S2GDU1-F1
#
_cell.length_a   1.000
_cell.length_b   1.000
_cell.length_c   1.000
_cell.angle_alpha   90.00
_cell.angle_beta   90.00
_cell.angle_gamma   90.00
#
_symmetry.space_group_name_H-M   'P 1'
#
loop_
_entity.id
_entity.type
_entity.pdbx_description
1 polymer ?
#
loop_
_entity_poly.entity_id
_entity_poly.type
_entity_poly.pdbx_seq_one_letter_code
_entity_poly.pdbx_strand_id
1 'polypeptide(L)'
;LFDRTGAFKDCGYYRSASLSGDINHAQVYRNKSLALISDRGASSIVILNLSADTNGTRGTDIVIGGSDGNVSLIDENGIVYDAGTELWVKQHNAEYFGGNEVYMYDNHVVSSRNDVFQNNSRALIIKLEEEKGAARIVWSYDMGFFTPVFGDVDRVVNNHIQICGW
;
A
#
# COMPACT_ATOMS: atom_id res chain seq x y z
N LEU A 1 -7.17 10.60 -12.29
CA LEU A 1 -8.43 10.01 -11.78
C LEU A 1 -9.14 10.86 -10.71
N PHE A 2 -8.87 12.17 -10.57
CA PHE A 2 -9.57 13.03 -9.60
C PHE A 2 -10.08 14.30 -10.29
N ASP A 3 -11.22 14.82 -9.85
CA ASP A 3 -11.65 16.17 -10.23
C ASP A 3 -10.97 17.24 -9.35
N ARG A 4 -11.24 18.51 -9.66
CA ARG A 4 -10.66 19.66 -8.93
C ARG A 4 -11.11 19.76 -7.46
N THR A 5 -12.00 18.87 -7.00
CA THR A 5 -12.46 18.76 -5.62
C THR A 5 -11.74 17.65 -4.85
N GLY A 6 -10.88 16.87 -5.52
CA GLY A 6 -10.20 15.72 -4.91
C GLY A 6 -11.07 14.47 -4.84
N ALA A 7 -12.21 14.44 -5.55
CA ALA A 7 -13.05 13.26 -5.69
C ALA A 7 -12.63 12.42 -6.90
N PHE A 8 -12.65 11.09 -6.76
CA PHE A 8 -12.32 10.19 -7.86
C PHE A 8 -13.29 10.38 -9.05
N LYS A 9 -12.74 10.57 -10.24
CA LYS A 9 -13.49 10.53 -11.50
C LYS A 9 -13.96 9.09 -11.71
N ASP A 10 -15.27 8.94 -11.83
CA ASP A 10 -16.00 7.69 -12.01
C ASP A 10 -15.36 6.82 -13.11
N CYS A 11 -14.59 5.81 -12.69
CA CYS A 11 -13.93 4.83 -13.55
C CYS A 11 -14.59 3.45 -13.36
N GLY A 12 -15.91 3.39 -13.49
CA GLY A 12 -16.64 2.12 -13.42
C GLY A 12 -16.82 1.57 -12.01
N TYR A 13 -17.79 0.67 -11.87
CA TYR A 13 -18.13 0.01 -10.61
C TYR A 13 -16.94 -0.78 -10.06
N TYR A 14 -16.20 -0.22 -9.11
CA TYR A 14 -15.28 -1.01 -8.30
C TYR A 14 -16.04 -1.64 -7.14
N ARG A 15 -15.78 -2.93 -6.91
CA ARG A 15 -16.27 -3.68 -5.75
C ARG A 15 -15.67 -3.05 -4.48
N SER A 16 -16.45 -2.93 -3.40
CA SER A 16 -15.87 -2.57 -2.09
C SER A 16 -14.75 -3.54 -1.76
N ALA A 17 -13.60 -3.03 -1.31
CA ALA A 17 -12.47 -3.87 -0.96
C ALA A 17 -12.88 -4.87 0.14
N SER A 18 -12.65 -6.16 -0.09
CA SER A 18 -12.86 -7.18 0.94
C SER A 18 -11.61 -7.25 1.81
N LEU A 19 -11.61 -6.53 2.93
CA LEU A 19 -10.49 -6.57 3.87
C LEU A 19 -10.34 -7.98 4.47
N SER A 20 -9.11 -8.46 4.59
CA SER A 20 -8.80 -9.84 4.96
C SER A 20 -8.99 -10.14 6.47
N GLY A 21 -9.29 -9.13 7.27
CA GLY A 21 -9.34 -9.21 8.74
C GLY A 21 -7.97 -9.17 9.43
N ASP A 22 -6.86 -9.19 8.69
CA ASP A 22 -5.49 -9.02 9.21
C ASP A 22 -4.98 -7.62 8.83
N ILE A 23 -5.62 -6.61 9.41
CA ILE A 23 -5.28 -5.20 9.21
C ILE A 23 -4.28 -4.81 10.30
N ASN A 24 -3.14 -4.23 9.91
CA ASN A 24 -2.10 -3.86 10.86
C ASN A 24 -1.84 -2.35 10.98
N HIS A 25 -2.36 -1.54 10.06
CA HIS A 25 -2.28 -0.09 10.15
C HIS A 25 -3.44 0.60 9.43
N ALA A 26 -3.83 1.76 9.93
CA ALA A 26 -4.79 2.64 9.28
C ALA A 26 -4.47 4.10 9.57
N GLN A 27 -4.52 4.93 8.53
CA GLN A 27 -4.20 6.36 8.63
C GLN A 27 -5.23 7.18 7.87
N VAL A 28 -5.73 8.25 8.49
CA VAL A 28 -6.59 9.23 7.82
C VAL A 28 -5.71 10.37 7.29
N TYR A 29 -5.83 10.68 6.00
CA TYR A 29 -4.98 11.67 5.33
C TYR A 29 -5.78 12.57 4.37
N ARG A 30 -5.09 13.50 3.68
CA ARG A 30 -5.69 14.53 2.80
C ARG A 30 -6.90 15.24 3.41
N ASN A 31 -6.68 15.97 4.51
CA ASN A 31 -7.73 16.74 5.21
C ASN A 31 -8.95 15.88 5.61
N LYS A 32 -8.72 14.62 5.96
CA LYS A 32 -9.74 13.68 6.44
C LYS A 32 -10.74 13.20 5.39
N SER A 33 -10.42 13.36 4.11
CA SER A 33 -11.26 12.83 3.03
C SER A 33 -10.89 11.39 2.65
N LEU A 34 -9.67 10.93 2.95
CA LEU A 34 -9.21 9.59 2.62
C LEU A 34 -8.69 8.83 3.85
N ALA A 35 -8.88 7.52 3.88
CA ALA A 35 -8.17 6.62 4.77
C ALA A 35 -7.28 5.68 3.94
N LEU A 36 -6.06 5.45 4.39
CA LEU A 36 -5.17 4.40 3.92
C LEU A 36 -5.22 3.27 4.94
N ILE A 37 -5.42 2.05 4.49
CA ILE A 37 -5.45 0.83 5.31
C ILE A 37 -4.36 -0.11 4.79
N SER A 38 -3.51 -0.58 5.71
CA SER A 38 -2.53 -1.62 5.45
C SER A 38 -3.18 -2.98 5.77
N ASP A 39 -3.54 -3.72 4.73
CA ASP A 39 -4.10 -5.06 4.84
C ASP A 39 -2.99 -6.09 4.64
N ARG A 40 -2.50 -6.61 5.76
CA ARG A 40 -1.43 -7.59 5.77
C ARG A 40 -1.89 -8.90 5.15
N GLY A 41 -3.09 -9.35 5.47
CA GLY A 41 -3.52 -10.68 5.06
C GLY A 41 -3.79 -10.76 3.55
N ALA A 42 -4.16 -9.65 2.92
CA ALA A 42 -4.31 -9.55 1.47
C ALA A 42 -3.04 -9.06 0.73
N SER A 43 -1.94 -8.80 1.43
CA SER A 43 -0.72 -8.18 0.85
C SER A 43 -1.01 -6.86 0.13
N SER A 44 -1.98 -6.07 0.61
CA SER A 44 -2.52 -4.92 -0.11
C SER A 44 -2.63 -3.66 0.73
N ILE A 45 -2.65 -2.53 0.05
CA ILE A 45 -2.96 -1.22 0.63
C ILE A 45 -4.30 -0.77 0.06
N VAL A 46 -5.24 -0.43 0.92
CA VAL A 46 -6.56 0.05 0.52
C VAL A 46 -6.69 1.54 0.81
N ILE A 47 -7.04 2.33 -0.20
CA ILE A 47 -7.39 3.73 -0.04
C ILE A 47 -8.91 3.87 -0.14
N LEU A 48 -9.53 4.23 0.98
CA LEU A 48 -10.96 4.48 1.10
C LEU A 48 -11.25 5.97 0.96
N ASN A 49 -12.32 6.31 0.23
CA ASN A 49 -12.89 7.64 0.29
C ASN A 49 -13.86 7.72 1.49
N LEU A 50 -13.55 8.60 2.45
CA LEU A 50 -14.35 8.84 3.64
C LEU A 50 -15.49 9.84 3.41
N SER A 51 -15.45 10.54 2.28
CA SER A 51 -16.54 11.43 1.86
C SER A 51 -17.71 10.56 1.41
N ALA A 52 -18.84 10.66 2.10
CA ALA A 52 -20.09 10.14 1.55
C ALA A 52 -20.46 10.98 0.33
N ASP A 53 -20.90 10.33 -0.76
CA ASP A 53 -21.65 11.07 -1.77
C ASP A 53 -22.97 11.59 -1.15
N THR A 54 -23.64 12.52 -1.83
CA THR A 54 -24.90 13.12 -1.34
C THR A 54 -26.05 12.11 -1.19
N ASN A 55 -25.88 10.86 -1.62
CA ASN A 55 -26.84 9.77 -1.56
C ASN A 55 -26.47 8.69 -0.52
N GLY A 56 -25.40 8.91 0.26
CA GLY A 56 -24.93 7.95 1.26
C GLY A 56 -24.13 6.78 0.68
N THR A 57 -23.80 6.80 -0.62
CA THR A 57 -22.91 5.83 -1.24
C THR A 57 -21.48 6.21 -0.90
N ARG A 58 -20.70 5.25 -0.40
CA ARG A 58 -19.25 5.42 -0.31
C ARG A 58 -18.66 5.34 -1.72
N GLY A 59 -17.69 6.22 -2.00
CA GLY A 59 -16.91 6.12 -3.23
C GLY A 59 -16.21 4.78 -3.36
N THR A 60 -15.70 4.50 -4.55
CA THR A 60 -14.97 3.26 -4.86
C THR A 60 -13.61 3.21 -4.17
N ASP A 61 -13.25 2.02 -3.67
CA ASP A 61 -11.97 1.79 -2.98
C ASP A 61 -10.87 1.53 -4.00
N ILE A 62 -9.68 2.11 -3.79
CA ILE A 62 -8.47 1.71 -4.52
C ILE A 62 -7.76 0.63 -3.72
N VAL A 63 -7.46 -0.49 -4.36
CA VAL A 63 -6.71 -1.61 -3.77
C VAL A 63 -5.39 -1.74 -4.53
N ILE A 64 -4.29 -1.55 -3.82
CA ILE A 64 -2.93 -1.53 -4.37
C ILE A 64 -2.20 -2.78 -3.88
N GLY A 65 -1.70 -3.59 -4.81
CA GLY A 65 -1.09 -4.88 -4.49
C GLY A 65 -2.11 -5.92 -4.03
N GLY A 66 -1.61 -7.13 -3.78
CA GLY A 66 -2.46 -8.28 -3.46
C GLY A 66 -3.23 -8.80 -4.67
N SER A 67 -3.78 -10.01 -4.54
CA SER A 67 -4.61 -10.64 -5.59
C SER A 67 -5.89 -9.87 -5.91
N ASP A 68 -6.37 -9.06 -4.96
CA ASP A 68 -7.57 -8.22 -5.11
C ASP A 68 -7.24 -6.79 -5.56
N GLY A 69 -5.96 -6.50 -5.86
CA GLY A 69 -5.52 -5.21 -6.36
C GLY A 69 -6.25 -4.80 -7.65
N ASN A 70 -6.66 -3.53 -7.74
CA ASN A 70 -7.38 -2.98 -8.88
C ASN A 70 -6.60 -1.88 -9.63
N VAL A 71 -5.33 -1.67 -9.26
CA VAL A 71 -4.38 -0.79 -9.96
C VAL A 71 -3.17 -1.57 -10.44
N SER A 72 -2.57 -1.09 -11.54
CA SER A 72 -1.30 -1.63 -12.03
C SER A 72 -0.14 -1.29 -11.08
N LEU A 73 0.87 -2.15 -11.05
CA LEU A 73 2.09 -1.93 -10.27
C LEU A 73 3.28 -1.71 -11.18
N ILE A 74 4.26 -0.94 -10.71
CA ILE A 74 5.51 -0.68 -11.41
C ILE A 74 6.64 -0.95 -10.42
N ASP A 75 7.59 -1.81 -10.79
CA ASP A 75 8.77 -2.04 -9.95
C ASP A 75 9.80 -0.89 -10.05
N GLU A 76 10.90 -1.01 -9.30
CA GLU A 76 11.98 -0.02 -9.29
C GLU A 76 12.71 0.09 -10.65
N ASN A 77 12.65 -0.95 -11.47
CA ASN A 77 13.23 -0.98 -12.82
C ASN A 77 12.27 -0.41 -13.89
N GLY A 78 11.05 -0.05 -13.51
CA GLY A 78 10.03 0.45 -14.43
C GLY A 78 9.23 -0.63 -15.16
N ILE A 79 9.36 -1.90 -14.77
CA ILE A 79 8.55 -3.00 -15.31
C ILE A 79 7.12 -2.84 -14.77
N VAL A 80 6.15 -2.89 -15.68
CA VAL A 80 4.73 -2.78 -15.35
C VAL A 80 4.13 -4.16 -15.17
N TYR A 81 3.34 -4.31 -14.11
CA TYR A 81 2.61 -5.51 -13.75
C TYR A 81 1.12 -5.21 -13.72
N ASP A 82 0.33 -6.18 -14.14
CA ASP A 82 -1.12 -6.07 -14.14
C ASP A 82 -1.66 -5.97 -12.70
N ALA A 83 -2.87 -5.41 -12.58
CA ALA A 83 -3.61 -5.40 -11.33
C ALA A 83 -3.82 -6.83 -10.81
N GLY A 84 -3.78 -7.01 -9.48
CA GLY A 84 -3.79 -8.33 -8.84
C GLY A 84 -2.40 -8.95 -8.64
N THR A 85 -1.32 -8.27 -9.03
CA THR A 85 0.05 -8.75 -8.80
C THR A 85 0.52 -8.41 -7.38
N GLU A 86 1.20 -9.36 -6.74
CA GLU A 86 1.91 -9.14 -5.47
C GLU A 86 3.37 -8.77 -5.74
N LEU A 87 3.72 -7.48 -5.61
CA LEU A 87 5.12 -7.08 -5.60
C LEU A 87 5.72 -7.11 -4.20
N TRP A 88 4.92 -6.99 -3.14
CA TRP A 88 5.26 -7.13 -1.72
C TRP A 88 4.31 -8.13 -1.06
N VAL A 89 4.70 -8.71 0.07
CA VAL A 89 3.98 -9.84 0.66
C VAL A 89 3.86 -9.70 2.18
N LYS A 90 2.62 -9.66 2.67
CA LYS A 90 2.31 -9.54 4.11
C LYS A 90 2.98 -8.33 4.78
N GLN A 91 2.97 -7.17 4.11
CA GLN A 91 3.60 -5.94 4.57
C GLN A 91 3.04 -5.44 5.92
N HIS A 92 3.84 -4.61 6.59
CA HIS A 92 3.52 -3.94 7.84
C HIS A 92 3.70 -2.42 7.73
N ASN A 93 2.85 -1.74 8.50
CA ASN A 93 2.81 -0.29 8.66
C ASN A 93 2.89 0.52 7.36
N ALA A 94 1.98 0.27 6.41
CA ALA A 94 1.87 1.16 5.26
C ALA A 94 1.35 2.53 5.73
N GLU A 95 2.17 3.59 5.61
CA GLU A 95 1.85 4.94 6.06
C GLU A 95 2.15 6.01 5.01
N TYR A 96 1.21 6.94 4.81
CA TYR A 96 1.36 8.07 3.90
C TYR A 96 2.12 9.21 4.58
N PHE A 97 3.20 9.66 3.94
CA PHE A 97 4.05 10.73 4.45
C PHE A 97 4.01 12.03 3.63
N GLY A 98 3.13 12.14 2.62
CA GLY A 98 3.07 13.30 1.74
C GLY A 98 3.68 13.03 0.36
N GLY A 99 3.50 13.98 -0.56
CA GLY A 99 4.06 13.86 -1.92
C GLY A 99 3.58 12.63 -2.69
N ASN A 100 2.42 12.05 -2.39
CA ASN A 100 1.94 10.79 -2.97
C ASN A 100 2.83 9.58 -2.63
N GLU A 101 3.54 9.59 -1.50
CA GLU A 101 4.37 8.47 -1.08
C GLU A 101 3.80 7.74 0.12
N VAL A 102 3.88 6.42 0.06
CA VAL A 102 3.54 5.50 1.15
C VAL A 102 4.77 4.68 1.48
N TYR A 103 5.13 4.65 2.75
CA TYR A 103 6.30 3.96 3.29
C TYR A 103 5.79 2.71 3.99
N MET A 104 6.49 1.60 3.84
CA MET A 104 6.07 0.34 4.44
C MET A 104 7.23 -0.61 4.64
N TYR A 105 7.06 -1.52 5.60
CA TYR A 105 7.95 -2.64 5.82
C TYR A 105 7.39 -3.89 5.12
N ASP A 106 8.06 -4.40 4.10
CA ASP A 106 7.65 -5.66 3.47
C ASP A 106 8.31 -6.83 4.19
N ASN A 107 7.49 -7.56 4.95
CA ASN A 107 7.94 -8.73 5.69
C ASN A 107 8.38 -9.87 4.76
N HIS A 108 7.88 -9.92 3.53
CA HIS A 108 8.23 -10.93 2.52
C HIS A 108 8.00 -12.37 3.00
N VAL A 109 6.86 -12.60 3.67
CA VAL A 109 6.51 -13.91 4.24
C VAL A 109 6.02 -14.85 3.14
N VAL A 110 6.93 -15.54 2.46
CA VAL A 110 6.54 -16.60 1.52
C VAL A 110 6.10 -17.86 2.26
N SER A 111 5.10 -18.56 1.71
CA SER A 111 4.41 -19.70 2.33
C SER A 111 5.21 -21.01 2.39
N SER A 112 6.43 -21.01 1.85
CA SER A 112 7.34 -22.16 1.83
C SER A 112 8.04 -22.29 3.20
N ARG A 113 7.72 -23.37 3.94
CA ARG A 113 8.35 -23.69 5.25
C ARG A 113 9.88 -23.79 5.20
N ASN A 114 10.47 -23.96 4.01
CA ASN A 114 11.91 -24.05 3.81
C ASN A 114 12.58 -22.68 3.58
N ASP A 115 11.79 -21.63 3.31
CA ASP A 115 12.27 -20.27 3.00
C ASP A 115 12.28 -19.33 4.19
N VAL A 116 11.67 -19.69 5.33
CA VAL A 116 11.53 -18.76 6.47
C VAL A 116 12.89 -18.27 7.01
N PHE A 117 13.97 -19.03 6.77
CA PHE A 117 15.35 -18.63 7.11
C PHE A 117 16.14 -18.03 5.93
N GLN A 118 15.54 -17.99 4.73
CA GLN A 118 16.11 -17.41 3.50
C GLN A 118 15.42 -16.11 3.08
N ASN A 119 14.29 -15.78 3.68
CA ASN A 119 13.59 -14.54 3.42
C ASN A 119 14.34 -13.37 4.03
N ASN A 120 14.63 -12.35 3.23
CA ASN A 120 14.96 -11.04 3.75
C ASN A 120 13.73 -10.15 3.65
N SER A 121 13.44 -9.47 4.75
CA SER A 121 12.49 -8.37 4.72
C SER A 121 13.14 -7.15 4.07
N ARG A 122 12.31 -6.22 3.62
CA ARG A 122 12.78 -4.99 2.98
C ARG A 122 11.95 -3.79 3.38
N ALA A 123 12.58 -2.62 3.46
CA ALA A 123 11.87 -1.36 3.53
C ALA A 123 11.49 -0.90 2.12
N LEU A 124 10.32 -0.31 1.94
CA LEU A 124 9.80 0.15 0.66
C LEU A 124 9.21 1.55 0.75
N ILE A 125 9.36 2.29 -0.35
CA ILE A 125 8.56 3.48 -0.64
C ILE A 125 7.84 3.25 -1.95
N ILE A 126 6.52 3.39 -1.94
CA ILE A 126 5.70 3.41 -3.14
C ILE A 126 5.21 4.83 -3.43
N LYS A 127 5.20 5.20 -4.71
CA LYS A 127 4.63 6.44 -5.24
C LYS A 127 3.28 6.12 -5.87
N LEU A 128 2.24 6.80 -5.41
CA LEU A 128 0.90 6.75 -5.99
C LEU A 128 0.88 7.59 -7.28
N GLU A 129 0.77 6.93 -8.43
CA GLU A 129 0.64 7.56 -9.75
C GLU A 129 -0.83 7.68 -10.12
N GLU A 130 -1.56 8.52 -9.37
CA GLU A 130 -3.02 8.70 -9.43
C GLU A 130 -3.55 9.04 -10.83
N GLU A 131 -2.76 9.72 -11.67
CA GLU A 131 -3.16 10.05 -13.04
C GLU A 131 -3.12 8.84 -13.97
N LYS A 132 -2.25 7.87 -13.68
CA LYS A 132 -2.05 6.66 -14.49
C LYS A 132 -2.83 5.45 -13.96
N GLY A 133 -3.45 5.55 -12.77
CA GLY A 133 -4.08 4.40 -12.13
C GLY A 133 -3.05 3.32 -11.78
N ALA A 134 -1.89 3.74 -11.27
CA ALA A 134 -0.77 2.86 -10.98
C ALA A 134 -0.11 3.22 -9.64
N ALA A 135 0.66 2.29 -9.09
CA ALA A 135 1.61 2.55 -8.01
C ALA A 135 3.00 2.06 -8.39
N ARG A 136 4.04 2.83 -8.07
CA ARG A 136 5.43 2.52 -8.40
C ARG A 136 6.27 2.34 -7.14
N ILE A 137 7.08 1.29 -7.06
CA ILE A 137 8.17 1.22 -6.08
C ILE A 137 9.26 2.20 -6.52
N VAL A 138 9.53 3.23 -5.72
CA VAL A 138 10.53 4.27 -6.03
C VAL A 138 11.81 4.12 -5.23
N TRP A 139 11.78 3.28 -4.20
CA TRP A 139 12.93 2.97 -3.38
C TRP A 139 12.68 1.68 -2.59
N SER A 140 13.72 0.88 -2.44
CA SER A 140 13.77 -0.25 -1.53
C SER A 140 15.12 -0.36 -0.83
N TYR A 141 15.11 -1.05 0.30
CA TYR A 141 16.32 -1.40 1.03
C TYR A 141 16.19 -2.80 1.62
N ASP A 142 17.12 -3.69 1.27
CA ASP A 142 17.24 -5.03 1.86
C ASP A 142 17.72 -4.90 3.32
N MET A 143 16.92 -5.40 4.26
CA MET A 143 17.25 -5.33 5.68
C MET A 143 18.42 -6.26 6.06
N GLY A 144 18.70 -7.29 5.26
CA GLY A 144 19.69 -8.33 5.58
C GLY A 144 19.25 -9.25 6.72
N PHE A 145 18.01 -9.13 7.18
CA PHE A 145 17.39 -9.99 8.18
C PHE A 145 15.88 -10.12 7.90
N PHE A 146 15.27 -11.10 8.57
CA PHE A 146 13.87 -11.44 8.41
C PHE A 146 13.05 -11.04 9.64
N THR A 147 11.90 -10.41 9.42
CA THR A 147 10.87 -10.27 10.45
C THR A 147 9.53 -10.76 9.91
N PRO A 148 8.90 -11.79 10.49
CA PRO A 148 7.74 -12.45 9.89
C PRO A 148 6.43 -11.68 10.08
N VAL A 149 6.36 -10.76 11.04
CA VAL A 149 5.08 -10.17 11.45
C VAL A 149 5.17 -8.66 11.54
N PHE A 150 6.17 -8.14 12.24
CA PHE A 150 6.25 -6.73 12.55
C PHE A 150 7.44 -6.07 11.85
N GLY A 151 7.32 -4.77 11.70
CA GLY A 151 8.35 -3.91 11.16
C GLY A 151 7.76 -2.54 10.86
N ASP A 152 8.62 -1.55 10.75
CA ASP A 152 8.20 -0.18 10.53
C ASP A 152 9.19 0.59 9.66
N VAL A 153 8.67 1.52 8.86
CA VAL A 153 9.42 2.41 7.98
C VAL A 153 8.81 3.80 8.07
N ASP A 154 9.40 4.63 8.92
CA ASP A 154 8.91 5.98 9.19
C ASP A 154 9.81 7.04 8.56
N ARG A 155 9.19 8.06 7.96
CA ARG A 155 9.92 9.29 7.62
C ARG A 155 9.98 10.21 8.83
N VAL A 156 11.18 10.45 9.33
CA VAL A 156 11.40 11.37 10.45
C VAL A 156 11.47 12.84 9.97
N VAL A 157 11.37 13.78 10.91
CA VAL A 157 11.18 15.23 10.63
C VAL A 157 12.25 15.88 9.75
N ASN A 158 13.45 15.29 9.66
CA ASN A 158 14.55 15.78 8.81
C ASN A 158 14.61 15.10 7.44
N ASN A 159 13.55 14.39 7.03
CA ASN A 159 13.45 13.60 5.80
C ASN A 159 14.38 12.37 5.73
N HIS A 160 15.03 11.98 6.83
CA HIS A 160 15.64 10.66 6.90
C HIS A 160 14.57 9.59 7.15
N ILE A 161 14.95 8.34 6.94
CA ILE A 161 14.08 7.18 7.13
C ILE A 161 14.57 6.44 8.36
N GLN A 162 13.67 6.20 9.31
CA GLN A 162 13.90 5.30 10.44
C GLN A 162 13.24 3.96 10.11
N ILE A 163 13.99 2.88 10.27
CA ILE A 163 13.52 1.52 10.00
C ILE A 163 13.72 0.69 11.25
N CYS A 164 12.73 -0.11 11.63
CA CYS A 164 12.86 -1.11 12.67
C CYS A 164 12.17 -2.42 12.25
N GLY A 165 12.62 -3.51 12.86
CA GLY A 165 12.06 -4.84 12.64
C GLY A 165 12.20 -5.67 13.91
N TRP A 166 11.20 -6.54 14.15
CA TRP A 166 11.11 -7.38 15.34
C TRP A 166 10.66 -8.81 15.01
#